data_AF-M2M9N8-F1
#
_entry.id   AF-M2M9N8-F1
#
_cell.length_a   1.000
_cell.length_b   1.000
_cell.length_c   1.000
_cell.angle_alpha   90.00
_cell.angle_beta   90.00
_cell.angle_gamma   90.00
#
_symmetry.space_group_name_H-M   'P 1'
#
loop_
_entity.id
_entity.type
_entity.pdbx_description
1 polymer ?
#
loop_
_entity_poly.entity_id
_entity_poly.type
_entity_poly.pdbx_seq_one_letter_code
_entity_poly.pdbx_strand_id
1 'polypeptide(L)'
;MSSFSLRQTARYSTYRSTIFRPTFTPQTRQFTTSRTMSEPTTTAGQAISETARAEGGPTKGSTSAQMQSQVGKERNFEQAAQEVGSKMQNAPQSVTSEDAAYLKSREARVLGQGQPPAGSISSDAQKLAAVNEGATKQSTASGATATGTDPADQSARDRLQNFDQATQHVGSKMSQNPEQVTKEEADLLHSREQRAFGQTSKGGVASQAQSLAADNERKGTA
;
A
#
# COMPACT_ATOMS: atom_id res chain seq x y z
N MET A 1 -38.45 49.28 -10.21
CA MET A 1 -37.52 50.42 -10.02
C MET A 1 -36.68 50.07 -8.80
N SER A 2 -35.63 49.26 -8.93
CA SER A 2 -34.29 49.58 -9.44
C SER A 2 -33.48 50.41 -8.45
N SER A 3 -32.66 49.74 -7.64
CA SER A 3 -31.49 50.32 -6.97
C SER A 3 -30.51 49.20 -6.57
N PHE A 4 -29.82 48.66 -7.58
CA PHE A 4 -28.59 47.88 -7.40
C PHE A 4 -27.47 48.85 -7.01
N SER A 5 -26.89 48.67 -5.82
CA SER A 5 -25.72 49.43 -5.39
C SER A 5 -24.47 48.88 -6.07
N LEU A 6 -24.03 49.61 -7.08
CA LEU A 6 -22.78 49.45 -7.81
C LEU A 6 -21.64 50.12 -7.02
N ARG A 7 -20.71 49.35 -6.46
CA ARG A 7 -19.34 49.84 -6.17
C ARG A 7 -18.32 48.79 -6.56
N GLN A 8 -17.96 48.88 -7.83
CA GLN A 8 -16.77 48.30 -8.42
C GLN A 8 -15.62 49.27 -8.14
N THR A 9 -14.63 48.86 -7.35
CA THR A 9 -13.36 49.60 -7.20
C THR A 9 -12.22 48.78 -7.80
N ALA A 10 -11.92 49.20 -9.03
CA ALA A 10 -10.63 49.31 -9.70
C ALA A 10 -9.50 48.36 -9.28
N ARG A 11 -9.14 47.51 -10.26
CA ARG A 11 -7.81 46.97 -10.45
C ARG A 11 -6.79 48.10 -10.63
N TYR A 12 -5.67 48.03 -9.94
CA TYR A 12 -4.42 48.58 -10.45
C TYR A 12 -3.30 47.55 -10.28
N SER A 13 -2.95 46.99 -11.44
CA SER A 13 -1.74 46.24 -11.71
C SER A 13 -0.59 47.23 -11.84
N THR A 14 0.45 47.05 -11.03
CA THR A 14 1.75 47.68 -11.24
C THR A 14 2.83 46.60 -11.13
N TYR A 15 3.05 45.91 -12.26
CA TYR A 15 4.29 45.17 -12.51
C TYR A 15 5.39 46.18 -12.81
N ARG A 16 6.28 46.42 -11.84
CA ARG A 16 7.51 47.16 -12.08
C ARG A 16 8.58 46.19 -12.55
N SER A 17 8.64 46.05 -13.87
CA SER A 17 9.67 45.31 -14.61
C SER A 17 11.00 46.05 -14.50
N THR A 18 11.95 45.49 -13.75
CA THR A 18 13.37 45.86 -13.84
C THR A 18 14.10 44.79 -14.63
N ILE A 19 14.36 45.13 -15.88
CA ILE A 19 15.13 44.37 -16.86
C ILE A 19 16.60 44.37 -16.38
N PHE A 20 17.08 43.21 -15.93
CA PHE A 20 18.52 42.94 -15.81
C PHE A 20 18.91 42.03 -16.97
N ARG A 21 19.65 42.60 -17.94
CA ARG A 21 20.20 41.88 -19.09
C ARG A 21 21.64 41.47 -18.77
N PRO A 22 21.96 40.19 -18.59
CA PRO A 22 23.28 39.69 -18.88
C PRO A 22 23.38 39.34 -20.37
N THR A 23 24.34 39.98 -21.02
CA THR A 23 24.82 39.71 -22.39
C THR A 23 25.11 38.23 -22.60
N PHE A 24 24.39 37.60 -23.54
CA PHE A 24 24.60 36.23 -23.98
C PHE A 24 25.62 36.22 -25.13
N THR A 25 26.88 35.93 -24.82
CA THR A 25 27.90 35.56 -25.80
C THR A 25 27.68 34.11 -26.25
N PRO A 26 27.50 33.83 -27.55
CA PRO A 26 27.44 32.45 -28.05
C PRO A 26 28.86 31.90 -28.17
N GLN A 27 29.32 31.12 -27.19
CA GLN A 27 30.50 30.29 -27.37
C GLN A 27 30.10 28.94 -27.95
N THR A 28 30.33 28.79 -29.25
CA THR A 28 30.39 27.51 -29.94
C THR A 28 31.38 26.59 -29.22
N ARG A 29 30.90 25.54 -28.56
CA ARG A 29 31.73 24.41 -28.12
C ARG A 29 31.07 23.09 -28.51
N GLN A 30 31.48 22.63 -29.67
CA GLN A 30 31.95 21.27 -29.97
C GLN A 30 31.24 20.13 -29.20
N PHE A 31 30.41 19.39 -29.94
CA PHE A 31 30.02 18.04 -29.56
C PHE A 31 31.26 17.14 -29.55
N THR A 32 31.74 16.78 -28.37
CA THR A 32 32.60 15.62 -28.19
C THR A 32 31.86 14.60 -27.35
N THR A 33 31.51 13.51 -28.03
CA THR A 33 31.19 12.20 -27.47
C THR A 33 32.24 11.76 -26.46
N SER A 34 31.84 11.59 -25.20
CA SER A 34 32.38 10.54 -24.34
C SER A 34 31.41 10.27 -23.20
N ARG A 35 30.59 9.24 -23.44
CA ARG A 35 29.96 8.43 -22.41
C ARG A 35 31.09 7.83 -21.56
N THR A 36 31.43 8.47 -20.45
CA THR A 36 32.20 7.85 -19.37
C THR A 36 31.24 7.51 -18.25
N MET A 37 30.82 6.25 -18.25
CA MET A 37 30.39 5.56 -17.05
C MET A 37 31.57 5.57 -16.08
N SER A 38 31.36 6.01 -14.84
CA SER A 38 32.10 5.74 -13.58
C SER A 38 32.26 7.03 -12.75
N GLU A 39 31.88 6.95 -11.47
CA GLU A 39 32.17 7.88 -10.35
C GLU A 39 31.20 9.04 -10.07
N PRO A 40 30.15 8.81 -9.25
CA PRO A 40 29.49 9.90 -8.52
C PRO A 40 30.27 10.38 -7.27
N THR A 41 31.31 9.66 -6.83
CA THR A 41 31.98 9.93 -5.53
C THR A 41 33.08 10.99 -5.59
N THR A 42 33.82 11.09 -6.70
CA THR A 42 34.97 12.01 -6.81
C THR A 42 34.50 13.45 -7.02
N THR A 43 33.48 13.67 -7.83
CA THR A 43 32.91 15.00 -8.12
C THR A 43 32.22 15.63 -6.91
N ALA A 44 31.44 14.83 -6.16
CA ALA A 44 30.77 15.33 -4.94
C ALA A 44 31.78 15.66 -3.84
N GLY A 45 32.80 14.82 -3.64
CA GLY A 45 33.89 15.09 -2.69
C GLY A 45 34.66 16.36 -3.02
N GLN A 46 34.98 16.58 -4.30
CA GLN A 46 35.67 17.79 -4.77
C GLN A 46 34.84 19.06 -4.55
N ALA A 47 33.55 19.04 -4.90
CA ALA A 47 32.65 20.17 -4.68
C ALA A 47 32.47 20.49 -3.18
N ILE A 48 32.39 19.46 -2.32
CA ILE A 48 32.34 19.62 -0.86
C ILE A 48 33.62 20.26 -0.35
N SER A 49 34.78 19.79 -0.78
CA SER A 49 36.08 20.31 -0.36
C SER A 49 36.33 21.75 -0.83
N GLU A 50 35.92 22.10 -2.05
CA GLU A 50 36.01 23.46 -2.57
C GLU A 50 35.13 24.41 -1.77
N THR A 51 33.89 24.01 -1.50
CA THR A 51 32.96 24.81 -0.68
C THR A 51 33.42 24.93 0.76
N ALA A 52 33.95 23.85 1.35
CA ALA A 52 34.53 23.88 2.69
C ALA A 52 35.73 24.83 2.74
N ARG A 53 36.58 24.86 1.70
CA ARG A 53 37.72 25.78 1.62
C ARG A 53 37.26 27.23 1.50
N ALA A 54 36.19 27.49 0.76
CA ALA A 54 35.57 28.82 0.66
C ALA A 54 34.93 29.29 1.97
N GLU A 55 34.38 28.36 2.77
CA GLU A 55 33.73 28.64 4.06
C GLU A 55 34.65 28.56 5.29
N GLY A 56 35.95 28.28 5.11
CA GLY A 56 36.90 28.14 6.21
C GLY A 56 36.83 26.81 6.97
N GLY A 57 36.15 25.81 6.41
CA GLY A 57 36.06 24.44 6.90
C GLY A 57 34.62 23.98 7.19
N PRO A 58 34.38 22.66 7.31
CA PRO A 58 33.07 22.13 7.62
C PRO A 58 32.71 22.42 9.08
N THR A 59 31.91 23.44 9.31
CA THR A 59 31.35 23.79 10.63
C THR A 59 29.87 23.45 10.70
N LYS A 60 29.33 23.21 11.89
CA LYS A 60 27.90 22.85 12.07
C LYS A 60 27.00 23.92 11.45
N GLY A 61 26.23 23.55 10.43
CA GLY A 61 25.30 24.44 9.73
C GLY A 61 25.84 25.05 8.43
N SER A 62 27.14 24.95 8.16
CA SER A 62 27.77 25.39 6.89
C SER A 62 27.26 24.63 5.67
N THR A 63 27.38 25.21 4.47
CA THR A 63 26.95 24.58 3.22
C THR A 63 27.71 23.29 2.97
N SER A 64 29.02 23.29 3.24
CA SER A 64 29.87 22.10 3.18
C SER A 64 29.43 20.99 4.14
N ALA A 65 29.02 21.33 5.36
CA ALA A 65 28.45 20.36 6.31
C ALA A 65 27.07 19.83 5.86
N GLN A 66 26.23 20.68 5.27
CA GLN A 66 24.94 20.26 4.72
C GLN A 66 25.12 19.29 3.53
N MET A 67 26.05 19.57 2.62
CA MET A 67 26.36 18.69 1.51
C MET A 67 26.93 17.35 1.98
N GLN A 68 27.83 17.35 2.96
CA GLN A 68 28.30 16.13 3.64
C GLN A 68 27.15 15.32 4.24
N SER A 69 26.24 15.99 4.95
CA SER A 69 25.06 15.34 5.53
C SER A 69 24.16 14.73 4.45
N GLN A 70 23.96 15.43 3.33
CA GLN A 70 23.15 14.96 2.21
C GLN A 70 23.75 13.71 1.57
N VAL A 71 25.05 13.72 1.26
CA VAL A 71 25.76 12.54 0.74
C VAL A 71 25.68 11.36 1.72
N GLY A 72 25.78 11.62 3.03
CA GLY A 72 25.61 10.59 4.04
C GLY A 72 24.20 9.97 4.01
N LYS A 73 23.14 10.78 3.87
CA LYS A 73 21.76 10.29 3.78
C LYS A 73 21.55 9.46 2.51
N GLU A 74 22.06 9.94 1.37
CA GLU A 74 21.94 9.25 0.08
C GLU A 74 22.61 7.88 0.12
N ARG A 75 23.84 7.78 0.64
CA ARG A 75 24.53 6.50 0.80
C ARG A 75 23.78 5.54 1.73
N ASN A 76 23.26 6.05 2.85
CA ASN A 76 22.47 5.22 3.77
C ASN A 76 21.17 4.70 3.12
N PHE A 77 20.53 5.52 2.29
CA PHE A 77 19.35 5.10 1.54
C PHE A 77 19.70 4.07 0.47
N GLU A 78 20.78 4.30 -0.30
CA GLU A 78 21.22 3.38 -1.34
C GLU A 78 21.58 2.01 -0.78
N GLN A 79 22.27 1.95 0.36
CA GLN A 79 22.55 0.69 1.05
C GLN A 79 21.27 -0.03 1.49
N ALA A 80 20.31 0.70 2.08
CA ALA A 80 19.03 0.12 2.49
C ALA A 80 18.22 -0.38 1.27
N ALA A 81 18.26 0.35 0.16
CA ALA A 81 17.60 -0.03 -1.09
C ALA A 81 18.23 -1.26 -1.72
N GLN A 82 19.55 -1.43 -1.63
CA GLN A 82 20.22 -2.66 -2.08
C GLN A 82 19.84 -3.85 -1.20
N GLU A 83 19.84 -3.69 0.12
CA GLU A 83 19.52 -4.78 1.05
C GLU A 83 18.06 -5.25 0.87
N VAL A 84 17.11 -4.33 0.99
CA VAL A 84 15.68 -4.66 0.89
C VAL A 84 15.31 -4.96 -0.57
N GLY A 85 15.89 -4.28 -1.55
CA GLY A 85 15.69 -4.61 -2.97
C GLY A 85 16.15 -6.02 -3.31
N SER A 86 17.26 -6.48 -2.73
CA SER A 86 17.73 -7.86 -2.90
C SER A 86 16.77 -8.85 -2.24
N LYS A 87 16.24 -8.53 -1.05
CA LYS A 87 15.18 -9.34 -0.40
C LYS A 87 13.92 -9.39 -1.28
N MET A 88 13.48 -8.26 -1.82
CA MET A 88 12.30 -8.18 -2.71
C MET A 88 12.46 -9.03 -3.99
N GLN A 89 13.67 -9.09 -4.56
CA GLN A 89 13.92 -9.87 -5.78
C GLN A 89 14.06 -11.37 -5.51
N ASN A 90 14.82 -11.75 -4.47
CA ASN A 90 15.18 -13.14 -4.22
C ASN A 90 14.19 -13.87 -3.32
N ALA A 91 13.58 -13.16 -2.37
CA ALA A 91 12.66 -13.70 -1.38
C ALA A 91 11.52 -12.68 -1.11
N PRO A 92 10.66 -12.37 -2.10
CA PRO A 92 9.61 -11.37 -1.95
C PRO A 92 8.68 -11.63 -0.77
N GLN A 93 8.52 -12.91 -0.37
CA GLN A 93 7.69 -13.36 0.75
C GLN A 93 8.28 -13.05 2.13
N SER A 94 9.59 -12.80 2.23
CA SER A 94 10.24 -12.49 3.51
C SER A 94 10.29 -10.99 3.82
N VAL A 95 9.86 -10.14 2.89
CA VAL A 95 9.81 -8.69 3.08
C VAL A 95 8.74 -8.36 4.13
N THR A 96 9.15 -7.71 5.22
CA THR A 96 8.27 -7.33 6.33
C THR A 96 7.93 -5.84 6.33
N SER A 97 6.97 -5.41 7.17
CA SER A 97 6.68 -3.98 7.31
C SER A 97 7.84 -3.20 7.93
N GLU A 98 8.69 -3.83 8.73
CA GLU A 98 9.92 -3.23 9.25
C GLU A 98 10.92 -2.92 8.15
N ASP A 99 11.14 -3.86 7.21
CA ASP A 99 12.01 -3.63 6.05
C ASP A 99 11.48 -2.44 5.22
N ALA A 100 10.17 -2.39 4.99
CA ALA A 100 9.54 -1.30 4.25
C ALA A 100 9.59 0.05 4.99
N ALA A 101 9.40 0.05 6.31
CA ALA A 101 9.49 1.23 7.16
C ALA A 101 10.93 1.76 7.25
N TYR A 102 11.90 0.85 7.30
CA TYR A 102 13.33 1.18 7.28
C TYR A 102 13.70 1.92 5.99
N LEU A 103 13.31 1.38 4.84
CA LEU A 103 13.50 2.00 3.53
C LEU A 103 12.83 3.37 3.44
N LYS A 104 11.54 3.45 3.83
CA LYS A 104 10.76 4.69 3.84
C LYS A 104 11.43 5.79 4.69
N SER A 105 11.94 5.45 5.87
CA SER A 105 12.60 6.42 6.75
C SER A 105 13.87 7.00 6.13
N ARG A 106 14.65 6.18 5.41
CA ARG A 106 15.85 6.64 4.70
C ARG A 106 15.51 7.49 3.50
N GLU A 107 14.53 7.09 2.71
CA GLU A 107 14.04 7.87 1.57
C GLU A 107 13.50 9.23 2.02
N ALA A 108 12.72 9.27 3.10
CA ALA A 108 12.18 10.50 3.67
C ALA A 108 13.29 11.46 4.14
N ARG A 109 14.42 10.96 4.63
CA ARG A 109 15.57 11.79 5.02
C ARG A 109 16.29 12.40 3.82
N VAL A 110 16.31 11.70 2.70
CA VAL A 110 16.94 12.16 1.44
C VAL A 110 16.04 13.16 0.71
N LEU A 111 14.76 12.82 0.54
CA LEU A 111 13.80 13.62 -0.22
C LEU A 111 13.09 14.70 0.62
N GLY A 112 13.15 14.60 1.95
CA GLY A 112 12.42 15.49 2.86
C GLY A 112 10.90 15.26 2.85
N GLN A 113 10.41 14.20 2.21
CA GLN A 113 8.98 13.88 2.10
C GLN A 113 8.63 12.69 3.00
N GLY A 114 7.57 12.82 3.79
CA GLY A 114 7.13 11.76 4.72
C GLY A 114 6.47 10.55 4.03
N GLN A 115 6.06 10.70 2.77
CA GLN A 115 5.43 9.66 1.96
C GLN A 115 6.39 9.31 0.82
N PRO A 116 6.70 8.01 0.58
CA PRO A 116 7.50 7.62 -0.57
C PRO A 116 6.75 7.98 -1.87
N PRO A 117 7.45 8.43 -2.91
CA PRO A 117 6.82 8.69 -4.20
C PRO A 117 6.24 7.40 -4.80
N ALA A 118 5.16 7.53 -5.55
CA ALA A 118 4.54 6.39 -6.21
C ALA A 118 5.52 5.74 -7.21
N GLY A 119 5.67 4.42 -7.13
CA GLY A 119 6.61 3.67 -7.97
C GLY A 119 8.07 3.71 -7.49
N SER A 120 8.34 4.23 -6.29
CA SER A 120 9.65 4.07 -5.65
C SER A 120 9.81 2.67 -5.06
N ILE A 121 11.07 2.26 -4.83
CA ILE A 121 11.40 0.99 -4.19
C ILE A 121 10.72 0.86 -2.83
N SER A 122 10.63 1.95 -2.05
CA SER A 122 9.92 1.92 -0.76
C SER A 122 8.42 1.73 -0.94
N SER A 123 7.80 2.32 -1.97
CA SER A 123 6.38 2.09 -2.28
C SER A 123 6.13 0.62 -2.62
N ASP A 124 7.01 0.01 -3.41
CA ASP A 124 6.88 -1.40 -3.79
C ASP A 124 7.21 -2.34 -2.63
N ALA A 125 8.18 -2.01 -1.79
CA ALA A 125 8.46 -2.73 -0.54
C ALA A 125 7.25 -2.69 0.39
N GLN A 126 6.58 -1.55 0.53
CA GLN A 126 5.36 -1.42 1.33
C GLN A 126 4.22 -2.27 0.79
N LYS A 127 4.03 -2.32 -0.53
CA LYS A 127 3.01 -3.18 -1.15
C LYS A 127 3.31 -4.65 -0.89
N LEU A 128 4.55 -5.09 -1.10
CA LEU A 128 4.96 -6.48 -0.84
C LEU A 128 4.80 -6.85 0.63
N ALA A 129 5.28 -6.00 1.54
CA ALA A 129 5.09 -6.18 2.98
C ALA A 129 3.60 -6.27 3.35
N ALA A 130 2.75 -5.38 2.82
CA ALA A 130 1.32 -5.41 3.07
C ALA A 130 0.63 -6.65 2.50
N VAL A 131 1.12 -7.19 1.37
CA VAL A 131 0.63 -8.46 0.80
C VAL A 131 1.09 -9.65 1.64
N ASN A 132 2.34 -9.68 2.12
CA ASN A 132 2.86 -10.77 2.95
C ASN A 132 2.23 -10.76 4.35
N GLU A 133 2.12 -9.57 4.94
CA GLU A 133 1.37 -9.36 6.16
C GLU A 133 -0.11 -9.59 5.96
N GLY A 134 -0.67 -9.24 4.79
CA GLY A 134 -2.05 -9.51 4.43
C GLY A 134 -2.31 -10.99 4.23
N ALA A 135 -1.35 -11.76 3.70
CA ALA A 135 -1.44 -13.21 3.57
C ALA A 135 -1.31 -13.90 4.94
N THR A 136 -0.42 -13.42 5.81
CA THR A 136 -0.29 -13.92 7.20
C THR A 136 -1.44 -13.45 8.09
N LYS A 137 -1.96 -12.24 7.88
CA LYS A 137 -3.20 -11.73 8.48
C LYS A 137 -4.43 -12.37 7.88
N GLN A 138 -4.47 -12.80 6.64
CA GLN A 138 -5.61 -13.56 6.09
C GLN A 138 -5.60 -15.01 6.57
N SER A 139 -4.43 -15.54 6.97
CA SER A 139 -4.31 -16.79 7.72
C SER A 139 -4.53 -16.64 9.24
N THR A 140 -4.55 -15.43 9.81
CA THR A 140 -4.82 -15.17 11.25
C THR A 140 -6.07 -14.31 11.53
N ALA A 141 -6.66 -13.73 10.50
CA ALA A 141 -7.76 -12.77 10.51
C ALA A 141 -8.54 -12.90 9.18
N SER A 142 -9.46 -13.85 9.15
CA SER A 142 -10.73 -13.75 8.44
C SER A 142 -11.57 -12.56 8.98
N GLY A 143 -10.96 -11.39 9.12
CA GLY A 143 -11.49 -10.29 9.93
C GLY A 143 -10.78 -8.98 9.63
N ALA A 144 -11.33 -8.25 8.67
CA ALA A 144 -11.15 -6.82 8.44
C ALA A 144 -9.79 -6.36 7.86
N THR A 145 -9.70 -6.24 6.54
CA THR A 145 -8.99 -5.10 5.93
C THR A 145 -9.75 -4.59 4.71
N ALA A 146 -10.19 -3.35 4.84
CA ALA A 146 -10.86 -2.55 3.83
C ALA A 146 -9.97 -2.36 2.59
N THR A 147 -10.11 -3.26 1.63
CA THR A 147 -9.88 -2.94 0.22
C THR A 147 -11.14 -2.26 -0.29
N GLY A 148 -11.00 -1.15 -1.01
CA GLY A 148 -12.08 -0.34 -1.59
C GLY A 148 -12.97 -1.10 -2.57
N THR A 149 -13.75 -2.01 -2.01
CA THR A 149 -14.89 -2.70 -2.60
C THR A 149 -16.10 -2.10 -1.88
N ASP A 150 -17.16 -1.82 -2.63
CA ASP A 150 -18.41 -1.34 -2.08
C ASP A 150 -18.79 -2.20 -0.84
N PRO A 151 -19.11 -1.61 0.33
CA PRO A 151 -19.58 -2.37 1.49
C PRO A 151 -20.70 -3.37 1.15
N ALA A 152 -21.52 -3.06 0.14
CA ALA A 152 -22.53 -3.99 -0.36
C ALA A 152 -21.90 -5.24 -1.02
N ASP A 153 -20.87 -5.07 -1.84
CA ASP A 153 -20.16 -6.16 -2.50
C ASP A 153 -19.37 -7.02 -1.50
N GLN A 154 -18.75 -6.38 -0.50
CA GLN A 154 -18.09 -7.11 0.59
C GLN A 154 -19.10 -7.96 1.36
N SER A 155 -20.22 -7.36 1.76
CA SER A 155 -21.29 -8.07 2.46
C SER A 155 -21.85 -9.24 1.65
N ALA A 156 -21.98 -9.10 0.33
CA ALA A 156 -22.43 -10.18 -0.55
C ALA A 156 -21.42 -11.33 -0.60
N ARG A 157 -20.13 -11.03 -0.73
CA ARG A 157 -19.05 -12.03 -0.70
C ARG A 157 -18.98 -12.75 0.64
N ASP A 158 -19.07 -12.01 1.75
CA ASP A 158 -19.05 -12.57 3.09
C ASP A 158 -20.23 -13.53 3.30
N ARG A 159 -21.43 -13.17 2.82
CA ARG A 159 -22.59 -14.07 2.89
C ARG A 159 -22.37 -15.38 2.13
N LEU A 160 -21.81 -15.30 0.93
CA LEU A 160 -21.49 -16.49 0.13
C LEU A 160 -20.44 -17.37 0.81
N GLN A 161 -19.36 -16.78 1.33
CA GLN A 161 -18.32 -17.54 2.04
C GLN A 161 -18.85 -18.18 3.32
N ASN A 162 -19.64 -17.45 4.10
CA ASN A 162 -20.28 -17.97 5.30
C ASN A 162 -21.22 -19.14 4.99
N PHE A 163 -21.89 -19.12 3.84
CA PHE A 163 -22.73 -20.24 3.39
C PHE A 163 -21.90 -21.44 2.92
N ASP A 164 -20.85 -21.21 2.14
CA ASP A 164 -19.97 -22.27 1.66
C ASP A 164 -19.28 -23.01 2.82
N GLN A 165 -18.77 -22.27 3.81
CA GLN A 165 -18.19 -22.85 5.03
C GLN A 165 -19.21 -23.69 5.82
N ALA A 166 -20.44 -23.18 5.98
CA ALA A 166 -21.50 -23.94 6.63
C ALA A 166 -21.86 -25.21 5.83
N THR A 167 -21.87 -25.13 4.50
CA THR A 167 -22.15 -26.27 3.60
C THR A 167 -21.05 -27.32 3.69
N GLN A 168 -19.78 -26.93 3.74
CA GLN A 168 -18.68 -27.88 3.92
C GLN A 168 -18.75 -28.57 5.28
N HIS A 169 -19.01 -27.82 6.35
CA HIS A 169 -19.12 -28.38 7.70
C HIS A 169 -20.32 -29.32 7.85
N VAL A 170 -21.52 -28.88 7.47
CA VAL A 170 -22.73 -29.70 7.61
C VAL A 170 -22.79 -30.78 6.54
N GLY A 171 -22.40 -30.48 5.30
CA GLY A 171 -22.39 -31.44 4.18
C GLY A 171 -21.40 -32.59 4.38
N SER A 172 -20.23 -32.33 4.97
CA SER A 172 -19.30 -33.41 5.37
C SER A 172 -19.91 -34.30 6.44
N LYS A 173 -20.58 -33.73 7.44
CA LYS A 173 -21.34 -34.51 8.45
C LYS A 173 -22.49 -35.30 7.82
N MET A 174 -23.26 -34.70 6.92
CA MET A 174 -24.33 -35.40 6.20
C MET A 174 -23.82 -36.62 5.41
N SER A 175 -22.61 -36.52 4.85
CA SER A 175 -22.00 -37.62 4.08
C SER A 175 -21.34 -38.69 4.95
N GLN A 176 -20.70 -38.29 6.06
CA GLN A 176 -19.95 -39.22 6.91
C GLN A 176 -20.81 -39.82 8.03
N ASN A 177 -21.63 -38.99 8.68
CA ASN A 177 -22.43 -39.33 9.85
C ASN A 177 -23.82 -38.66 9.74
N PRO A 178 -24.67 -39.09 8.78
CA PRO A 178 -25.98 -38.47 8.57
C PRO A 178 -26.88 -38.51 9.80
N GLU A 179 -26.69 -39.49 10.70
CA GLU A 179 -27.47 -39.66 11.94
C GLU A 179 -27.10 -38.64 13.04
N GLN A 180 -25.99 -37.92 12.88
CA GLN A 180 -25.53 -36.91 13.84
C GLN A 180 -25.86 -35.47 13.42
N VAL A 181 -26.49 -35.28 12.26
CA VAL A 181 -26.91 -33.96 11.81
C VAL A 181 -27.99 -33.45 12.76
N THR A 182 -27.73 -32.33 13.42
CA THR A 182 -28.67 -31.73 14.39
C THR A 182 -29.56 -30.67 13.75
N LYS A 183 -30.65 -30.34 14.43
CA LYS A 183 -31.57 -29.30 14.00
C LYS A 183 -30.91 -27.92 13.94
N GLU A 184 -30.03 -27.60 14.90
CA GLU A 184 -29.30 -26.34 14.94
C GLU A 184 -28.38 -26.18 13.73
N GLU A 185 -27.74 -27.26 13.28
CA GLU A 185 -26.89 -27.26 12.10
C GLU A 185 -27.70 -27.07 10.82
N ALA A 186 -28.86 -27.72 10.74
CA ALA A 186 -29.78 -27.54 9.63
C ALA A 186 -30.38 -26.12 9.58
N ASP A 187 -30.73 -25.54 10.73
CA ASP A 187 -31.24 -24.17 10.85
C ASP A 187 -30.16 -23.14 10.54
N LEU A 188 -28.92 -23.38 10.98
CA LEU A 188 -27.76 -22.57 10.60
C LEU A 188 -27.60 -22.55 9.08
N LEU A 189 -27.58 -23.71 8.44
CA LEU A 189 -27.39 -23.84 7.00
C LEU A 189 -28.52 -23.12 6.23
N HIS A 190 -29.77 -23.28 6.66
CA HIS A 190 -30.94 -22.60 6.11
C HIS A 190 -30.81 -21.06 6.23
N SER A 191 -30.44 -20.57 7.40
CA SER A 191 -30.22 -19.13 7.64
C SER A 191 -29.11 -18.55 6.75
N ARG A 192 -28.03 -19.30 6.51
CA ARG A 192 -26.94 -18.87 5.63
C ARG A 192 -27.34 -18.88 4.16
N GLU A 193 -28.06 -19.90 3.70
CA GLU A 193 -28.59 -19.97 2.33
C GLU A 193 -29.54 -18.80 2.06
N GLN A 194 -30.47 -18.55 2.98
CA GLN A 194 -31.46 -17.48 2.87
C GLN A 194 -30.78 -16.09 2.82
N ARG A 195 -29.69 -15.89 3.56
CA ARG A 195 -28.93 -14.62 3.53
C ARG A 195 -28.11 -14.46 2.25
N ALA A 196 -27.58 -15.55 1.71
CA ALA A 196 -26.74 -15.55 0.52
C ALA A 196 -27.56 -15.42 -0.77
N PHE A 197 -28.65 -16.17 -0.90
CA PHE A 197 -29.44 -16.29 -2.13
C PHE A 197 -30.86 -15.74 -2.04
N GLY A 198 -31.34 -15.37 -0.85
CA GLY A 198 -32.69 -14.85 -0.63
C GLY A 198 -33.81 -15.91 -0.68
N GLN A 199 -33.47 -17.14 -1.04
CA GLN A 199 -34.39 -18.28 -1.05
C GLN A 199 -33.60 -19.57 -0.83
N THR A 200 -34.26 -20.57 -0.24
CA THR A 200 -33.69 -21.91 -0.15
C THR A 200 -34.19 -22.80 -1.27
N SER A 201 -33.27 -23.47 -1.94
CA SER A 201 -33.61 -24.33 -3.07
C SER A 201 -34.31 -25.61 -2.59
N LYS A 202 -35.49 -25.92 -3.15
CA LYS A 202 -36.18 -27.18 -2.84
C LYS A 202 -35.30 -28.36 -3.24
N GLY A 203 -34.96 -29.22 -2.28
CA GLY A 203 -34.05 -30.36 -2.47
C GLY A 203 -32.56 -30.01 -2.45
N GLY A 204 -32.20 -28.75 -2.21
CA GLY A 204 -30.82 -28.33 -1.97
C GLY A 204 -30.27 -28.83 -0.63
N VAL A 205 -28.98 -28.57 -0.39
CA VAL A 205 -28.26 -29.03 0.81
C VAL A 205 -28.94 -28.65 2.12
N ALA A 206 -29.50 -27.43 2.25
CA ALA A 206 -30.23 -27.05 3.46
C ALA A 206 -31.55 -27.82 3.64
N SER A 207 -32.29 -28.05 2.56
CA SER A 207 -33.52 -28.86 2.59
C SER A 207 -33.23 -30.31 3.00
N GLN A 208 -32.13 -30.87 2.49
CA GLN A 208 -31.69 -32.22 2.85
C GLN A 208 -31.23 -32.28 4.31
N ALA A 209 -30.47 -31.29 4.78
CA ALA A 209 -30.05 -31.21 6.18
C ALA A 209 -31.25 -31.15 7.13
N GLN A 210 -32.27 -30.35 6.81
CA GLN A 210 -33.53 -30.27 7.59
C GLN A 210 -34.27 -31.61 7.64
N SER A 211 -34.31 -32.33 6.51
CA SER A 211 -34.97 -33.64 6.44
C SER A 211 -34.24 -34.69 7.29
N LEU A 212 -32.91 -34.74 7.19
CA LEU A 212 -32.08 -35.64 7.99
C LEU A 212 -32.18 -35.32 9.48
N ALA A 213 -32.10 -34.03 9.86
CA ALA A 213 -32.25 -33.60 11.24
C ALA A 213 -33.61 -34.01 11.82
N ALA A 214 -34.71 -33.81 11.08
CA ALA A 214 -36.05 -34.20 11.52
C ALA A 214 -36.20 -35.72 11.69
N ASP A 215 -35.60 -36.52 10.81
CA ASP A 215 -35.60 -37.98 10.94
C ASP A 215 -34.72 -38.46 12.10
N ASN A 216 -33.60 -37.79 12.37
CA ASN A 216 -32.75 -38.06 13.52
C ASN A 216 -33.44 -37.72 14.83
N GLU A 217 -34.15 -36.58 14.91
CA GLU A 217 -34.98 -36.22 16.07
C GLU A 217 -36.03 -37.29 16.36
N ARG A 218 -36.70 -37.83 15.33
CA ARG A 218 -37.68 -38.92 15.50
C ARG A 218 -37.06 -40.22 16.00
N LYS A 219 -35.85 -40.56 15.54
CA LYS A 219 -35.14 -41.79 15.92
C LYS A 219 -34.47 -41.71 17.29
N GLY A 220 -33.99 -40.52 17.68
CA GLY A 220 -33.34 -40.28 18.98
C GLY A 220 -34.30 -40.17 20.15
N THR A 221 -35.61 -40.05 19.90
CA THR A 221 -36.67 -40.03 20.92
C THR A 221 -37.30 -41.41 21.21
N ALA A 222 -36.69 -42.50 20.76
CA ALA A 222 -37.16 -43.88 20.99
C ALA A 222 -36.32 -44.63 22.04
#